data_AF-A0A1T5DS44-F1
#
_entry.id   AF-A0A1T5DS44-F1
#
_cell.length_a   1.000
_cell.length_b   1.000
_cell.length_c   1.000
_cell.angle_alpha   90.00
_cell.angle_beta   90.00
_cell.angle_gamma   90.00
#
_symmetry.space_group_name_H-M   'P 1'
#
loop_
_entity.id
_entity.type
_entity.pdbx_description
1 polymer ?
#
loop_
_entity_poly.entity_id
_entity_poly.type
_entity_poly.pdbx_seq_one_letter_code
_entity_poly.pdbx_strand_id
1 'polypeptide(L)'
;MKQLMIYVAAIVFSVVSVSEATAQGRGKAHEKARKEHAKYHEKRQKAAYKRDKEIAKSYREYYKERDKAYRAYVKRENKRYRDHDRWYYDRRFHRRSDYVYFPAYRTYYDPYRRGYVYWRNSGWVFAQTMPSFMVGINLGAANVQFMANLPI
;
A
#
# COMPACT_ATOMS: atom_id res chain seq x y z
N MET A 1 -52.33 32.19 56.89
CA MET A 1 -51.73 32.84 55.69
C MET A 1 -50.20 32.82 55.71
N LYS A 2 -49.53 33.32 56.77
CA LYS A 2 -48.04 33.35 56.85
C LYS A 2 -47.37 31.97 56.85
N GLN A 3 -47.92 30.99 57.56
CA GLN A 3 -47.38 29.62 57.61
C GLN A 3 -47.49 28.90 56.25
N LEU A 4 -48.56 29.15 55.50
CA LEU A 4 -48.82 28.50 54.21
C LEU A 4 -47.88 29.02 53.10
N MET A 5 -47.45 30.29 53.18
CA MET A 5 -46.45 30.85 52.28
C MET A 5 -45.03 30.29 52.53
N ILE A 6 -44.68 29.95 53.77
CA ILE A 6 -43.36 29.39 54.10
C ILE A 6 -43.20 27.99 53.48
N TYR A 7 -44.25 27.15 53.53
CA TYR A 7 -44.23 25.83 52.90
C TYR A 7 -44.15 25.90 51.37
N VAL A 8 -44.86 26.85 50.75
CA VAL A 8 -44.78 27.05 49.28
C VAL A 8 -43.38 27.52 48.87
N ALA A 9 -42.77 28.42 49.64
CA ALA A 9 -41.40 28.89 49.37
C ALA A 9 -40.36 27.76 49.51
N ALA A 10 -40.50 26.87 50.50
CA ALA A 10 -39.60 25.73 50.68
C ALA A 10 -39.70 24.70 49.54
N ILE A 11 -40.91 24.44 49.03
CA ILE A 11 -41.14 23.53 47.90
C ILE A 11 -40.52 24.09 46.62
N VAL A 12 -40.71 25.38 46.33
CA VAL A 12 -40.13 26.02 45.13
C VAL A 12 -38.61 26.01 45.17
N PHE A 13 -37.99 26.25 46.34
CA PHE A 13 -36.53 26.23 46.47
C PHE A 13 -35.95 24.83 46.23
N SER A 14 -36.62 23.78 46.74
CA SER A 14 -36.19 22.39 46.54
C SER A 14 -36.30 21.91 45.08
N VAL A 15 -37.25 22.40 44.29
CA VAL A 15 -37.38 22.05 42.87
C VAL A 15 -36.28 22.70 42.02
N VAL A 16 -35.89 23.95 42.34
CA VAL A 16 -34.82 24.66 41.62
C VAL A 16 -33.47 23.99 41.84
N SER A 17 -33.14 23.56 43.06
CA SER A 17 -31.86 22.89 43.37
C SER A 17 -31.68 21.55 42.64
N VAL A 18 -32.76 20.80 42.41
CA VAL A 18 -32.72 19.50 41.69
C VAL A 18 -32.54 19.72 40.18
N SER A 19 -33.07 20.83 39.65
CA SER A 19 -32.92 21.20 38.24
C SER A 19 -31.50 21.67 37.89
N GLU A 20 -30.80 22.35 38.80
CA GLU A 20 -29.41 22.78 38.58
C GLU A 20 -28.42 21.61 38.65
N ALA A 21 -28.63 20.66 39.56
CA ALA A 21 -27.79 19.46 39.70
C ALA A 21 -27.88 18.52 38.48
N THR A 22 -29.02 18.51 37.77
CA THR A 22 -29.22 17.67 36.58
C THR A 22 -28.79 18.35 35.25
N ALA A 23 -28.56 19.66 35.25
CA ALA A 23 -28.20 20.43 34.06
C ALA A 23 -26.69 20.55 33.78
N GLN A 24 -25.79 20.36 34.77
CA GLN A 24 -24.35 20.67 34.60
C GLN A 24 -23.43 19.52 34.14
N GLY A 25 -23.90 18.27 34.02
CA GLY A 25 -22.99 17.12 33.87
C GLY A 25 -22.75 16.56 32.45
N ARG A 26 -23.68 16.76 31.51
CA ARG A 26 -23.70 15.95 30.28
C ARG A 26 -22.89 16.50 29.09
N GLY A 27 -22.76 17.82 28.95
CA GLY A 27 -22.09 18.44 27.80
C GLY A 27 -20.56 18.28 27.80
N LYS A 28 -19.90 18.46 28.95
CA LYS A 28 -18.42 18.42 29.07
C LYS A 28 -17.85 17.01 28.87
N ALA A 29 -18.56 15.98 29.36
CA ALA A 29 -18.16 14.59 29.14
C ALA A 29 -18.26 14.19 27.67
N HIS A 30 -19.34 14.60 27.00
CA HIS A 30 -19.56 14.34 25.57
C HIS A 30 -18.54 15.10 24.69
N GLU A 31 -18.19 16.33 25.08
CA GLU A 31 -17.15 17.11 24.41
C GLU A 31 -15.75 16.51 24.59
N LYS A 32 -15.42 16.02 25.80
CA LYS A 32 -14.15 15.34 26.08
C LYS A 32 -14.04 14.04 25.27
N ALA A 33 -15.10 13.23 25.24
CA ALA A 33 -15.16 12.02 24.41
C ALA A 33 -14.98 12.33 22.92
N ARG A 34 -15.61 13.40 22.41
CA ARG A 34 -15.44 13.86 21.02
C ARG A 34 -14.00 14.28 20.73
N LYS A 35 -13.36 15.03 21.62
CA LYS A 35 -11.95 15.46 21.50
C LYS A 35 -10.99 14.26 21.53
N GLU A 36 -11.22 13.29 22.41
CA GLU A 36 -10.43 12.05 22.48
C GLU A 36 -10.59 11.20 21.23
N HIS A 37 -11.81 11.05 20.72
CA HIS A 37 -12.09 10.35 19.47
C HIS A 37 -11.41 11.04 18.27
N ALA A 38 -11.48 12.37 18.17
CA ALA A 38 -10.79 13.13 17.14
C ALA A 38 -9.27 12.92 17.19
N LYS A 39 -8.66 13.01 18.39
CA LYS A 39 -7.24 12.74 18.60
C LYS A 39 -6.85 11.30 18.23
N TYR A 40 -7.69 10.33 18.54
CA TYR A 40 -7.47 8.92 18.16
C TYR A 40 -7.41 8.77 16.64
N HIS A 41 -8.38 9.33 15.91
CA HIS A 41 -8.39 9.28 14.45
C HIS A 41 -7.21 10.03 13.83
N GLU A 42 -6.87 11.20 14.35
CA GLU A 42 -5.72 11.98 13.88
C GLU A 42 -4.40 11.20 14.07
N LYS A 43 -4.19 10.58 15.25
CA LYS A 43 -3.02 9.72 15.50
C LYS A 43 -2.98 8.54 14.55
N ARG A 44 -4.12 7.89 14.32
CA ARG A 44 -4.22 6.74 13.40
C ARG A 44 -3.96 7.14 11.96
N GLN A 45 -4.46 8.29 11.50
CA GLN A 45 -4.16 8.83 10.18
C GLN A 45 -2.67 9.18 10.03
N LYS A 46 -2.07 9.85 11.02
CA LYS A 46 -0.62 10.13 11.02
C LYS A 46 0.22 8.86 10.99
N ALA A 47 -0.18 7.82 11.73
CA ALA A 47 0.49 6.52 11.73
C ALA A 47 0.34 5.79 10.39
N ALA A 48 -0.84 5.85 9.76
CA ALA A 48 -1.07 5.31 8.41
C ALA A 48 -0.20 6.04 7.38
N TYR A 49 -0.24 7.38 7.36
CA TYR A 49 0.60 8.20 6.49
C TYR A 49 2.10 7.91 6.65
N LYS A 50 2.57 7.75 7.89
CA LYS A 50 3.98 7.39 8.16
C LYS A 50 4.32 6.01 7.59
N ARG A 51 3.45 5.01 7.80
CA ARG A 51 3.61 3.68 7.20
C ARG A 51 3.63 3.74 5.68
N ASP A 52 2.69 4.45 5.07
CA ASP A 52 2.60 4.57 3.61
C ASP A 52 3.85 5.27 3.03
N LYS A 53 4.36 6.28 3.75
CA LYS A 53 5.63 6.96 3.40
C LYS A 53 6.83 6.02 3.49
N GLU A 54 6.93 5.20 4.53
CA GLU A 54 7.98 4.21 4.69
C GLU A 54 7.91 3.12 3.61
N ILE A 55 6.70 2.65 3.30
CA ILE A 55 6.44 1.72 2.20
C ILE A 55 6.89 2.36 0.88
N ALA A 56 6.44 3.57 0.56
CA ALA A 56 6.84 4.28 -0.66
C ALA A 56 8.36 4.48 -0.75
N LYS A 57 9.02 4.79 0.38
CA LYS A 57 10.49 4.89 0.44
C LYS A 57 11.16 3.56 0.11
N SER A 58 10.71 2.45 0.71
CA SER A 58 11.26 1.12 0.43
C SER A 58 11.07 0.68 -1.04
N TYR A 59 9.91 1.00 -1.63
CA TYR A 59 9.69 0.79 -3.06
C TYR A 59 10.67 1.62 -3.91
N ARG A 60 10.86 2.90 -3.57
CA ARG A 60 11.79 3.78 -4.27
C ARG A 60 13.23 3.26 -4.22
N GLU A 61 13.69 2.82 -3.05
CA GLU A 61 15.03 2.26 -2.87
C GLU A 61 15.20 0.97 -3.69
N TYR A 62 14.22 0.07 -3.64
CA TYR A 62 14.22 -1.15 -4.44
C TYR A 62 14.34 -0.88 -5.94
N TYR A 63 13.51 0.03 -6.48
CA TYR A 63 13.55 0.35 -7.91
C TYR A 63 14.88 1.01 -8.32
N LYS A 64 15.47 1.81 -7.43
CA LYS A 64 16.79 2.41 -7.64
C LYS A 64 17.90 1.35 -7.72
N GLU A 65 17.90 0.38 -6.81
CA GLU A 65 18.88 -0.72 -6.81
C GLU A 65 18.73 -1.63 -8.02
N ARG A 66 17.50 -2.01 -8.36
CA ARG A 66 17.20 -2.81 -9.56
C ARG A 66 17.68 -2.12 -10.83
N ASP A 67 17.34 -0.84 -11.00
CA ASP A 67 17.76 -0.04 -12.16
C ASP A 67 19.29 0.08 -12.22
N LYS A 68 19.95 0.31 -11.08
CA LYS A 68 21.41 0.31 -10.99
C LYS A 68 22.02 -1.01 -11.44
N ALA A 69 21.50 -2.14 -10.96
CA ALA A 69 21.97 -3.48 -11.33
C ALA A 69 21.80 -3.74 -12.84
N TYR A 70 20.63 -3.39 -13.38
CA TYR A 70 20.34 -3.57 -14.80
C TYR A 70 21.23 -2.67 -15.68
N ARG A 71 21.42 -1.39 -15.32
CA ARG A 71 22.35 -0.49 -16.02
C ARG A 71 23.79 -0.98 -15.99
N ALA A 72 24.24 -1.50 -14.86
CA ALA A 72 25.58 -2.07 -14.73
C ALA A 72 25.77 -3.27 -15.66
N TYR A 73 24.79 -4.16 -15.73
CA TYR A 73 24.77 -5.28 -16.67
C TYR A 73 24.80 -4.81 -18.13
N VAL A 74 23.90 -3.90 -18.51
CA VAL A 74 23.82 -3.34 -19.86
C VAL A 74 25.15 -2.74 -20.30
N LYS A 75 25.81 -1.98 -19.41
CA LYS A 75 27.14 -1.40 -19.66
C LYS A 75 28.21 -2.47 -19.84
N ARG A 76 28.23 -3.49 -18.98
CA ARG A 76 29.20 -4.60 -19.05
C ARG A 76 29.07 -5.42 -20.33
N GLU A 77 27.84 -5.65 -20.76
CA GLU A 77 27.54 -6.45 -21.96
C GLU A 77 27.53 -5.62 -23.26
N ASN A 78 27.85 -4.32 -23.19
CA ASN A 78 27.75 -3.38 -24.31
C ASN A 78 26.37 -3.39 -25.01
N LYS A 79 25.30 -3.56 -24.23
CA LYS A 79 23.90 -3.57 -24.71
C LYS A 79 23.32 -2.16 -24.61
N ARG A 80 22.19 -1.90 -25.29
CA ARG A 80 21.39 -0.69 -25.01
C ARG A 80 20.42 -0.99 -23.87
N TYR A 81 20.12 0.02 -23.04
CA TYR A 81 19.17 -0.13 -21.94
C TYR A 81 17.77 -0.57 -22.42
N ARG A 82 17.43 -0.20 -23.66
CA ARG A 82 16.17 -0.58 -24.32
C ARG A 82 16.14 -2.04 -24.81
N ASP A 83 17.25 -2.78 -24.70
CA ASP A 83 17.37 -4.17 -25.18
C ASP A 83 16.97 -5.19 -24.10
N HIS A 84 16.25 -4.77 -23.04
CA HIS A 84 15.85 -5.64 -21.91
C HIS A 84 14.93 -6.79 -22.32
N ASP A 85 14.27 -6.65 -23.46
CA ASP A 85 13.36 -7.62 -24.05
C ASP A 85 13.86 -8.18 -25.38
N ARG A 86 15.10 -7.90 -25.79
CA ARG A 86 15.62 -8.36 -27.09
C ARG A 86 15.51 -9.88 -27.25
N TRP A 87 15.75 -10.63 -26.17
CA TRP A 87 15.61 -12.10 -26.15
C TRP A 87 14.21 -12.58 -26.54
N TYR A 88 13.17 -11.78 -26.24
CA TYR A 88 11.78 -12.11 -26.56
C TYR A 88 11.52 -12.09 -28.07
N TYR A 89 12.32 -11.34 -28.82
CA TYR A 89 12.22 -11.26 -30.27
C TYR A 89 13.15 -12.25 -30.98
N ASP A 90 13.81 -13.16 -30.26
CA ASP A 90 14.55 -14.26 -30.87
C ASP A 90 13.61 -15.33 -31.45
N ARG A 91 14.14 -16.16 -32.36
CA ARG A 91 13.38 -17.17 -33.14
C ARG A 91 12.47 -18.07 -32.29
N ARG A 92 12.85 -18.35 -31.03
CA ARG A 92 12.09 -19.19 -30.10
C ARG A 92 10.81 -18.53 -29.58
N PHE A 93 10.81 -17.21 -29.42
CA PHE A 93 9.77 -16.47 -28.69
C PHE A 93 8.97 -15.51 -29.58
N HIS A 94 9.61 -14.94 -30.62
CA HIS A 94 9.06 -13.86 -31.44
C HIS A 94 7.68 -14.11 -32.05
N ARG A 95 7.32 -15.37 -32.29
CA ARG A 95 6.06 -15.75 -32.94
C ARG A 95 4.90 -16.01 -31.98
N ARG A 96 5.12 -15.86 -30.67
CA ARG A 96 4.08 -16.09 -29.65
C ARG A 96 3.63 -14.77 -29.05
N SER A 97 2.34 -14.68 -28.74
CA SER A 97 1.75 -13.58 -27.96
C SER A 97 1.51 -13.97 -26.50
N ASP A 98 1.77 -15.23 -26.16
CA ASP A 98 1.56 -15.77 -24.82
C ASP A 98 2.54 -15.18 -23.81
N TYR A 99 2.14 -15.16 -22.55
CA TYR A 99 3.05 -14.88 -21.44
C TYR A 99 4.12 -15.96 -21.37
N VAL A 100 5.38 -15.56 -21.17
CA VAL A 100 6.50 -16.51 -21.00
C VAL A 100 6.75 -16.69 -19.52
N TYR A 101 6.35 -17.83 -18.98
CA TYR A 101 6.64 -18.19 -17.59
C TYR A 101 8.01 -18.86 -17.48
N PHE A 102 8.81 -18.38 -16.53
CA PHE A 102 10.11 -18.91 -16.16
C PHE A 102 10.00 -19.62 -14.79
N PRO A 103 9.77 -20.95 -14.76
CA PRO A 103 9.45 -21.65 -13.52
C PRO A 103 10.55 -21.56 -12.46
N ALA A 104 11.82 -21.61 -12.87
CA ALA A 104 12.97 -21.51 -11.97
C ALA A 104 13.03 -20.19 -11.19
N TYR A 105 12.42 -19.14 -11.73
CA TYR A 105 12.46 -17.79 -11.14
C TYR A 105 11.10 -17.30 -10.66
N ARG A 106 10.04 -18.08 -10.86
CA ARG A 106 8.65 -17.70 -10.58
C ARG A 106 8.30 -16.32 -11.18
N THR A 107 8.73 -16.12 -12.41
CA THR A 107 8.58 -14.85 -13.14
C THR A 107 7.91 -15.10 -14.48
N TYR A 108 6.99 -14.23 -14.85
CA TYR A 108 6.42 -14.13 -16.18
C TYR A 108 7.07 -12.98 -16.94
N TYR A 109 7.26 -13.13 -18.23
CA TYR A 109 7.40 -12.01 -19.14
C TYR A 109 6.05 -11.71 -19.78
N ASP A 110 5.65 -10.45 -19.69
CA ASP A 110 4.45 -9.87 -20.25
C ASP A 110 4.78 -9.15 -21.56
N PRO A 111 4.42 -9.74 -22.72
CA PRO A 111 4.74 -9.15 -24.01
C PRO A 111 3.90 -7.91 -24.34
N TYR A 112 2.70 -7.78 -23.76
CA TYR A 112 1.82 -6.62 -23.98
C TYR A 112 2.36 -5.38 -23.27
N ARG A 113 2.86 -5.55 -22.04
CA ARG A 113 3.49 -4.46 -21.26
C ARG A 113 5.02 -4.39 -21.43
N ARG A 114 5.60 -5.31 -22.22
CA ARG A 114 7.05 -5.44 -22.47
C ARG A 114 7.90 -5.43 -21.20
N GLY A 115 7.48 -6.24 -20.23
CA GLY A 115 8.12 -6.28 -18.90
C GLY A 115 7.91 -7.61 -18.19
N TYR A 116 8.23 -7.66 -16.91
CA TYR A 116 8.28 -8.86 -16.09
C TYR A 116 7.27 -8.76 -14.95
N VAL A 117 6.57 -9.85 -14.66
CA VAL A 117 5.65 -9.99 -13.52
C VAL A 117 6.17 -11.10 -12.63
N TYR A 118 6.49 -10.81 -11.37
CA TYR A 118 7.11 -11.77 -10.46
C TYR A 118 6.59 -11.62 -9.04
N TRP A 119 6.70 -12.69 -8.25
CA TRP A 119 6.25 -12.70 -6.87
C TRP A 119 7.26 -11.99 -5.96
N ARG A 120 6.81 -10.98 -5.21
CA ARG A 120 7.60 -10.27 -4.20
C ARG A 120 6.70 -9.73 -3.10
N ASN A 121 7.15 -9.84 -1.84
CA ASN A 121 6.44 -9.29 -0.68
C ASN A 121 4.94 -9.69 -0.64
N SER A 122 4.67 -10.98 -0.85
CA SER A 122 3.31 -11.55 -0.85
C SER A 122 2.37 -11.04 -1.95
N GLY A 123 2.91 -10.53 -3.07
CA GLY A 123 2.12 -10.14 -4.23
C GLY A 123 2.87 -10.24 -5.55
N TRP A 124 2.14 -10.24 -6.65
CA TRP A 124 2.70 -10.12 -7.99
C TRP A 124 2.98 -8.66 -8.31
N VAL A 125 4.21 -8.36 -8.73
CA VAL A 125 4.64 -7.00 -9.07
C VAL A 125 5.15 -6.94 -10.51
N PHE A 126 4.86 -5.83 -11.19
CA PHE A 126 5.35 -5.56 -12.54
C PHE A 126 6.67 -4.77 -12.52
N ALA A 127 7.59 -5.12 -13.41
CA ALA A 127 8.82 -4.41 -13.68
C ALA A 127 9.02 -4.27 -15.19
N GLN A 128 9.21 -3.03 -15.67
CA GLN A 128 9.47 -2.82 -17.09
C GLN A 128 10.80 -3.44 -17.56
N THR A 129 11.82 -3.46 -16.69
CA THR A 129 13.12 -4.07 -16.98
C THR A 129 13.33 -5.37 -16.21
N MET A 130 14.34 -6.14 -16.64
CA MET A 130 14.67 -7.42 -16.04
C MET A 130 14.91 -7.29 -14.52
N PRO A 131 14.23 -8.10 -13.67
CA PRO A 131 14.47 -8.10 -12.24
C PRO A 131 15.94 -8.41 -11.93
N SER A 132 16.46 -7.84 -10.85
CA SER A 132 17.90 -7.98 -10.49
C SER A 132 18.34 -9.43 -10.33
N PHE A 133 17.48 -10.30 -9.79
CA PHE A 133 17.75 -11.73 -9.63
C PHE A 133 17.76 -12.51 -10.95
N MET A 134 17.32 -11.90 -12.06
CA MET A 134 17.38 -12.51 -13.38
C MET A 134 18.53 -11.99 -14.27
N VAL A 135 19.26 -11.00 -13.78
CA VAL A 135 20.37 -10.39 -14.54
C VAL A 135 21.47 -11.41 -14.78
N GLY A 136 21.92 -11.53 -16.04
CA GLY A 136 22.98 -12.46 -16.45
C GLY A 136 22.51 -13.86 -16.82
N ILE A 137 21.23 -14.17 -16.70
CA ILE A 137 20.68 -15.45 -17.16
C ILE A 137 20.63 -15.47 -18.69
N ASN A 138 20.97 -16.62 -19.27
CA ASN A 138 20.69 -16.91 -20.66
C ASN A 138 19.20 -17.29 -20.85
N LEU A 139 18.34 -16.28 -21.03
CA LEU A 139 16.90 -16.49 -21.23
C LEU A 139 16.58 -17.25 -22.52
N GLY A 140 17.44 -17.15 -23.55
CA GLY A 140 17.32 -17.91 -24.79
C GLY A 140 17.37 -19.43 -24.57
N ALA A 141 18.16 -19.88 -23.60
CA ALA A 141 18.34 -21.28 -23.23
C ALA A 141 17.50 -21.72 -22.01
N ALA A 142 16.81 -20.81 -21.33
CA ALA A 142 16.05 -21.13 -20.12
C ALA A 142 14.88 -22.07 -20.39
N ASN A 143 14.54 -22.93 -19.42
CA ASN A 143 13.28 -23.68 -19.45
C ASN A 143 12.12 -22.69 -19.20
N VAL A 144 11.14 -22.71 -20.10
CA VAL A 144 9.99 -21.81 -20.06
C VAL A 144 8.70 -22.54 -20.38
N GLN A 145 7.60 -22.00 -19.90
CA GLN A 145 6.24 -22.39 -20.24
C GLN A 145 5.52 -21.20 -20.87
N PHE A 146 4.68 -21.46 -21.86
CA PHE A 146 3.84 -20.43 -22.47
C PHE A 146 2.46 -20.48 -21.84
N MET A 147 1.98 -19.34 -21.36
CA MET A 147 0.77 -19.23 -20.56
C MET A 147 -0.17 -18.22 -21.21
N ALA A 148 -1.46 -18.56 -21.28
CA ALA A 148 -2.47 -17.65 -21.83
C ALA A 148 -2.81 -16.48 -20.89
N ASN A 149 -2.62 -16.67 -19.57
CA ASN A 149 -3.01 -15.70 -18.55
C ASN A 149 -1.90 -15.48 -17.52
N LEU A 150 -1.95 -14.32 -16.86
CA LEU A 150 -1.13 -14.00 -15.69
C LEU A 150 -1.84 -14.40 -14.38
N PRO A 151 -1.10 -14.65 -13.30
CA PRO A 151 -1.66 -15.01 -11.99
C PRO A 151 -2.11 -13.80 -11.16
N ILE A 152 -2.72 -12.78 -11.79
CA ILE A 152 -3.13 -11.50 -11.18
C ILE A 152 -4.64 -11.35 -11.08
#